data_AF-A0A4U5NV27-F1
#
_entry.id   AF-A0A4U5NV27-F1
#
_cell.length_a   1.000
_cell.length_b   1.000
_cell.length_c   1.000
_cell.angle_alpha   90.00
_cell.angle_beta   90.00
_cell.angle_gamma   90.00
#
_symmetry.space_group_name_H-M   'P 1'
#
loop_
_entity.id
_entity.type
_entity.pdbx_description
1 polymer ?
#
loop_
_entity_poly.entity_id
_entity_poly.type
_entity_poly.pdbx_seq_one_letter_code
_entity_poly.pdbx_strand_id
1 'polypeptide(L)'
;MDKVKVRLKQKTSFTVPSQTLAIADFADRQIKGQPIDDVFGAAQPSMAVRAVVPSIQNIFDQLDQQLFTVYLEHRGFGYRRKRGGRVTFGAIDESSYNNLDINSVPLSETAH
;
A
#
# COMPACT_ATOMS: atom_id res chain seq x y z
N MET A 1 -13.11 -11.80 -15.16
CA MET A 1 -11.95 -11.76 -14.26
C MET A 1 -11.32 -10.40 -14.44
N ASP A 2 -11.35 -9.58 -13.40
CA ASP A 2 -10.97 -8.17 -13.50
C ASP A 2 -9.48 -8.00 -13.20
N LYS A 3 -8.80 -7.19 -14.00
CA LYS A 3 -7.37 -6.89 -13.85
C LYS A 3 -7.22 -5.58 -13.09
N VAL A 4 -6.36 -5.58 -12.08
CA VAL A 4 -6.03 -4.36 -11.33
C VAL A 4 -4.69 -3.84 -11.80
N LYS A 5 -4.69 -2.57 -12.24
CA LYS A 5 -3.47 -1.87 -12.62
C LYS A 5 -3.09 -0.89 -11.52
N VAL A 6 -2.02 -1.21 -10.80
CA VAL A 6 -1.41 -0.27 -9.86
C VAL A 6 -0.42 0.59 -10.64
N ARG A 7 -0.71 1.89 -10.74
CA ARG A 7 0.14 2.85 -11.45
C ARG A 7 0.85 3.76 -10.46
N LEU A 8 2.13 3.54 -10.26
CA LEU A 8 3.00 4.44 -9.52
C LEU A 8 3.51 5.54 -10.45
N LYS A 9 3.77 6.75 -9.93
CA LYS A 9 4.32 7.88 -10.71
C LYS A 9 5.81 7.73 -11.03
N GLN A 10 6.42 6.56 -10.79
CA GLN A 10 7.73 6.15 -11.26
C GLN A 10 7.59 4.96 -12.23
N LYS A 11 8.53 4.84 -13.16
CA LYS A 11 8.42 4.37 -14.56
C LYS A 11 8.04 2.89 -14.81
N THR A 12 7.51 2.17 -13.83
CA THR A 12 7.09 0.76 -13.96
C THR A 12 5.73 0.56 -13.31
N SER A 13 4.74 0.15 -14.10
CA SER A 13 3.44 -0.32 -13.60
C SER A 13 3.43 -1.84 -13.66
N PHE A 14 3.12 -2.50 -12.54
CA PHE A 14 2.85 -3.94 -12.53
C PHE A 14 1.35 -4.18 -12.70
N THR A 15 1.01 -5.35 -13.22
CA THR A 15 -0.38 -5.78 -13.41
C THR A 15 -0.63 -6.98 -12.51
N VAL A 16 -1.69 -6.92 -11.70
CA VAL A 16 -2.13 -8.07 -10.92
C VAL A 16 -3.13 -8.84 -11.77
N PRO A 17 -2.79 -10.05 -12.25
CA PRO A 17 -3.60 -10.75 -13.25
C PRO A 17 -4.96 -11.20 -12.70
N SER A 18 -5.03 -11.52 -11.41
CA SER A 18 -6.24 -11.88 -10.70
C SER A 18 -6.22 -11.22 -9.34
N GLN A 19 -7.18 -10.33 -9.08
CA GLN A 19 -7.36 -9.72 -7.77
C GLN A 19 -8.85 -9.63 -7.47
N THR A 20 -9.28 -10.18 -6.34
CA THR A 20 -10.61 -9.90 -5.82
C THR A 20 -10.61 -8.52 -5.19
N LEU A 21 -11.51 -7.66 -5.66
CA LEU A 21 -11.80 -6.36 -5.06
C LEU A 21 -13.20 -6.38 -4.44
N ALA A 22 -13.36 -5.63 -3.35
CA ALA A 22 -14.67 -5.34 -2.81
C ALA A 22 -15.17 -4.02 -3.41
N ILE A 23 -16.39 -4.01 -3.94
CA ILE A 23 -17.09 -2.79 -4.31
C ILE A 23 -17.93 -2.38 -3.10
N ALA A 24 -17.61 -1.23 -2.52
CA ALA A 24 -18.35 -0.71 -1.37
C ALA A 24 -19.67 -0.08 -1.84
N ASP A 25 -20.77 -0.54 -1.27
CA ASP A 25 -22.11 0.05 -1.39
C ASP A 25 -22.37 1.13 -0.34
N PHE A 26 -21.57 1.13 0.73
CA PHE A 26 -21.62 2.09 1.82
C PHE A 26 -20.24 2.62 2.17
N ALA A 27 -20.15 3.94 2.34
CA ALA A 27 -18.99 4.62 2.92
C ALA A 27 -19.37 5.26 4.26
N ASP A 28 -18.53 5.06 5.27
CA ASP A 28 -18.73 5.68 6.59
C ASP A 28 -18.59 7.22 6.54
N ARG A 29 -19.23 7.91 7.49
CA ARG A 29 -19.18 9.38 7.60
C ARG A 29 -17.76 9.91 7.71
N GLN A 30 -16.82 9.15 8.27
CA GLN A 30 -15.42 9.57 8.43
C GLN A 30 -14.64 9.63 7.10
N ILE A 31 -15.03 8.83 6.10
CA ILE A 31 -14.41 8.83 4.76
C ILE A 31 -15.21 9.73 3.80
N LYS A 32 -16.52 9.87 4.03
CA LYS A 32 -17.38 10.78 3.27
C LYS A 32 -16.86 12.23 3.34
N GLY A 33 -16.48 12.77 2.18
CA GLY A 33 -15.96 14.13 2.05
C GLY A 33 -14.44 14.26 2.16
N GLN A 34 -13.72 13.16 2.44
CA GLN A 34 -12.27 13.10 2.28
C GLN A 34 -11.92 12.82 0.81
N PRO A 35 -10.76 13.28 0.31
CA PRO A 35 -10.29 12.97 -1.04
C PRO A 35 -9.68 11.55 -1.08
N ILE A 36 -10.47 10.55 -0.70
CA ILE A 36 -10.10 9.13 -0.66
C ILE A 36 -11.10 8.40 -1.57
N ASP A 37 -10.59 7.87 -2.68
CA ASP A 37 -11.40 7.10 -3.62
C ASP A 37 -11.51 5.63 -3.18
N ASP A 38 -10.40 5.04 -2.73
CA ASP A 38 -10.29 3.62 -2.41
C ASP A 38 -9.35 3.37 -1.21
N VAL A 39 -9.41 2.15 -0.66
CA VAL A 39 -8.50 1.65 0.38
C VAL A 39 -7.72 0.45 -0.14
N PHE A 40 -6.40 0.47 0.05
CA PHE A 40 -5.50 -0.62 -0.34
C PHE A 40 -5.05 -1.42 0.89
N GLY A 41 -5.43 -2.69 0.97
CA GLY A 41 -5.00 -3.61 2.04
C GLY A 41 -3.60 -4.17 1.80
N ALA A 42 -2.69 -3.94 2.74
CA ALA A 42 -1.29 -4.38 2.67
C ALA A 42 -0.86 -5.29 3.85
N ALA A 43 -1.82 -5.79 4.63
CA ALA A 43 -1.56 -6.60 5.81
C ALA A 43 -1.42 -8.11 5.47
N GLN A 44 -1.19 -8.95 6.48
CA GLN A 44 -1.11 -10.40 6.30
C GLN A 44 -2.45 -11.02 5.84
N PRO A 45 -2.43 -12.08 5.01
CA PRO A 45 -3.64 -12.76 4.53
C PRO A 45 -4.60 -13.23 5.63
N SER A 46 -4.08 -13.72 6.75
CA SER A 46 -4.88 -14.21 7.89
C SER A 46 -5.67 -13.10 8.59
N MET A 47 -5.31 -11.82 8.40
CA MET A 47 -6.10 -10.68 8.85
C MET A 47 -7.13 -10.21 7.81
N ALA A 48 -7.16 -10.81 6.62
CA ALA A 48 -8.07 -10.40 5.57
C ALA A 48 -9.50 -10.86 5.88
N VAL A 49 -10.42 -9.90 5.90
CA VAL A 49 -11.85 -10.19 5.99
C VAL A 49 -12.28 -11.03 4.79
N ARG A 50 -13.00 -12.13 5.05
CA ARG A 50 -13.46 -13.10 4.04
C ARG A 50 -12.34 -13.86 3.31
N ALA A 51 -11.15 -13.96 3.92
CA ALA A 51 -10.01 -14.74 3.41
C ALA A 51 -9.59 -14.36 1.98
N VAL A 52 -9.81 -13.11 1.59
CA VAL A 52 -9.36 -12.60 0.29
C VAL A 52 -7.87 -12.29 0.37
N VAL A 53 -7.09 -12.78 -0.59
CA VAL A 53 -5.65 -12.51 -0.65
C VAL A 53 -5.41 -11.00 -0.84
N PRO A 54 -4.70 -10.33 0.09
CA PRO A 54 -4.39 -8.91 -0.01
C PRO A 54 -3.58 -8.60 -1.28
N SER A 55 -3.84 -7.45 -1.90
CA SER A 55 -3.22 -7.07 -3.17
C SER A 55 -1.69 -7.05 -3.16
N ILE A 56 -1.08 -6.75 -2.00
CA ILE A 56 0.38 -6.78 -1.85
C ILE A 56 0.96 -8.20 -2.02
N GLN A 57 0.24 -9.22 -1.58
CA GLN A 57 0.70 -10.61 -1.59
C GLN A 57 0.72 -11.16 -3.03
N ASN A 58 -0.27 -10.76 -3.84
CA ASN A 58 -0.36 -11.17 -5.24
C ASN A 58 0.72 -10.55 -6.16
N ILE A 59 1.55 -9.64 -5.64
CA ILE A 59 2.62 -9.00 -6.40
C ILE A 59 4.01 -9.34 -5.89
N PHE A 60 4.17 -10.01 -4.76
CA PHE A 60 5.49 -10.29 -4.17
C PHE A 60 6.43 -11.04 -5.10
N ASP A 61 5.93 -12.00 -5.87
CA ASP A 61 6.73 -12.74 -6.86
C ASP A 61 7.18 -11.88 -8.06
N GLN A 62 6.64 -10.67 -8.19
CA GLN A 62 6.99 -9.70 -9.23
C GLN A 62 7.93 -8.60 -8.72
N LEU A 63 8.25 -8.57 -7.42
CA LEU A 63 9.10 -7.55 -6.81
C LEU A 63 10.54 -8.04 -6.67
N ASP A 64 11.50 -7.13 -6.83
CA ASP A 64 12.93 -7.44 -6.61
C ASP A 64 13.21 -7.87 -5.16
N GLN A 65 12.48 -7.30 -4.20
CA GLN A 65 12.47 -7.68 -2.79
C GLN A 65 11.03 -7.85 -2.29
N GLN A 66 10.77 -8.84 -1.44
CA GLN A 66 9.42 -9.08 -0.89
C GLN A 66 9.09 -8.11 0.26
N LEU A 67 9.13 -6.82 -0.03
CA LEU A 67 8.83 -5.75 0.91
C LEU A 67 8.20 -4.55 0.21
N PHE A 68 7.62 -3.68 1.02
CA PHE A 68 7.29 -2.32 0.62
C PHE A 68 7.74 -1.35 1.72
N THR A 69 8.10 -0.14 1.34
CA THR A 69 8.47 0.94 2.26
C THR A 69 7.54 2.13 2.07
N VAL A 70 7.29 2.86 3.16
CA VAL A 70 6.34 3.99 3.16
C VAL A 70 7.04 5.23 3.73
N TYR A 71 7.22 6.23 2.87
CA TYR A 71 7.64 7.55 3.27
C TYR A 71 6.40 8.46 3.36
N LEU A 72 6.07 8.94 4.56
CA LEU A 72 5.01 9.93 4.77
C LEU A 72 5.63 11.30 5.04
N GLU A 73 5.25 12.29 4.25
CA GLU A 73 5.73 13.65 4.42
C GLU A 73 4.73 14.44 5.27
N HIS A 74 5.10 14.72 6.51
CA HIS A 74 4.28 15.56 7.38
C HIS A 74 4.56 17.04 7.10
N ARG A 75 3.62 17.71 6.42
CA ARG A 75 3.69 19.15 6.11
C ARG A 75 2.80 20.03 7.00
N GLY A 76 2.07 19.44 7.95
CA GLY A 76 1.05 20.13 8.75
C GLY A 76 -0.28 20.39 8.01
N PHE A 77 -1.29 20.89 8.72
CA PHE A 77 -2.69 20.96 8.26
C PHE A 77 -2.98 21.96 7.13
N GLY A 78 -2.04 22.88 6.83
CA GLY A 78 -2.22 23.93 5.80
C GLY A 78 -2.04 23.48 4.36
N TYR A 79 -1.48 22.29 4.11
CA TYR A 79 -1.07 21.85 2.77
C TYR A 79 -2.05 20.84 2.17
N ARG A 80 -3.20 21.34 1.70
CA ARG A 80 -4.17 20.52 0.97
C ARG A 80 -3.70 20.26 -0.47
N ARG A 81 -4.02 19.07 -1.01
CA ARG A 81 -3.77 18.65 -2.42
C ARG A 81 -2.29 18.60 -2.85
N LYS A 82 -1.36 18.41 -1.90
CA LYS A 82 0.05 18.13 -2.19
C LYS A 82 0.34 16.63 -2.07
N ARG A 83 1.49 16.18 -2.57
CA ARG A 83 1.94 14.80 -2.36
C ARG A 83 2.12 14.58 -0.85
N GLY A 84 1.39 13.62 -0.28
CA GLY A 84 1.48 13.29 1.15
C GLY A 84 2.61 12.30 1.48
N GLY A 85 3.27 11.74 0.48
CA GLY A 85 4.28 10.72 0.67
C GLY A 85 4.58 9.93 -0.60
N ARG A 86 5.24 8.78 -0.40
CA ARG A 86 5.60 7.81 -1.42
C ARG A 86 5.56 6.41 -0.82
N VAL A 87 4.99 5.47 -1.57
CA VAL A 87 5.09 4.03 -1.29
C VAL A 87 6.01 3.43 -2.35
N THR A 88 7.01 2.68 -1.91
CA THR A 88 7.97 1.99 -2.77
C THR A 88 7.79 0.48 -2.58
N PHE A 89 7.60 -0.24 -3.68
CA PHE A 89 7.43 -1.69 -3.69
C PHE A 89 8.72 -2.31 -4.21
N GLY A 90 9.23 -3.34 -3.56
CA GLY A 90 10.40 -4.07 -4.05
C GLY A 90 11.76 -3.51 -3.65
N ALA A 91 11.80 -2.38 -2.93
CA ALA A 91 13.05 -1.75 -2.53
C ALA A 91 12.88 -0.82 -1.33
N ILE A 92 14.01 -0.54 -0.68
CA ILE A 92 14.17 0.58 0.25
C ILE A 92 14.50 1.83 -0.58
N ASP A 93 13.69 2.88 -0.46
CA ASP A 93 13.91 4.14 -1.19
C ASP A 93 14.87 5.07 -0.43
N GLU A 94 16.17 4.86 -0.61
CA GLU A 94 17.22 5.67 0.05
C GLU A 94 17.07 7.18 -0.21
N SER A 95 16.49 7.60 -1.34
CA SER A 95 16.27 9.01 -1.67
C SER A 95 15.27 9.70 -0.74
N SER A 96 14.37 8.93 -0.15
CA SER A 96 13.35 9.42 0.78
C SER A 96 13.83 9.43 2.24
N TYR A 97 14.91 8.72 2.56
CA TYR A 97 15.32 8.47 3.95
C TYR A 97 16.66 9.07 4.38
N ASN A 98 17.32 9.93 3.58
CA ASN A 98 18.52 10.72 3.97
C ASN A 98 19.52 9.97 4.89
N ASN A 99 19.97 8.77 4.52
CA ASN A 99 20.92 7.96 5.29
C ASN A 99 20.47 7.58 6.71
N LEU A 100 19.19 7.24 6.90
CA LEU A 100 18.71 6.67 8.16
C LEU A 100 19.03 5.18 8.26
N ASP A 101 19.56 4.75 9.41
CA ASP A 101 19.69 3.33 9.75
C ASP A 101 18.30 2.70 9.90
N ILE A 102 18.07 1.58 9.21
CA ILE A 102 16.83 0.83 9.31
C ILE A 102 16.92 -0.12 10.51
N ASN A 103 16.18 0.20 11.56
CA ASN A 103 16.00 -0.69 12.71
C ASN A 103 14.88 -1.69 12.42
N SER A 104 15.29 -2.91 12.05
CA SER A 104 14.36 -4.03 11.84
C SER A 104 13.91 -4.61 13.18
N VAL A 105 12.59 -4.69 13.39
CA VAL A 105 11.98 -5.31 14.57
C VAL A 105 11.09 -6.46 14.09
N PRO A 106 11.17 -7.66 14.68
CA PRO A 106 10.28 -8.76 14.32
C PRO A 106 8.83 -8.41 14.67
N LEU A 107 7.89 -8.92 13.88
CA LEU A 107 6.46 -8.79 14.20
C LEU A 107 6.18 -9.51 15.52
N SER A 108 5.45 -8.86 16.42
CA SER A 108 5.08 -9.43 17.72
C SER A 108 4.10 -10.58 17.59
N GLU A 109 3.30 -10.58 16.52
CA GLU A 109 2.39 -11.66 16.16
C GLU A 109 2.43 -11.85 14.64
N THR A 110 2.54 -13.12 14.23
CA THR A 110 2.24 -13.55 12.86
C THR A 110 0.88 -14.21 12.91
N ALA A 111 -0.08 -13.70 12.14
CA ALA A 111 -1.46 -14.15 12.26
C ALA A 111 -1.59 -15.64 11.87
N HIS A 112 -2.08 -16.44 12.83
CA HIS A 112 -2.25 -17.90 12.81
C HIS A 112 -3.21 -18.40 11.72
#